data_AF-A0A0X3TF45-F1
#
_entry.id   AF-A0A0X3TF45-F1
#
_cell.length_a   1.000
_cell.length_b   1.000
_cell.length_c   1.000
_cell.angle_alpha   90.00
_cell.angle_beta   90.00
_cell.angle_gamma   90.00
#
_symmetry.space_group_name_H-M   'P 1'
#
loop_
_entity.id
_entity.type
_entity.pdbx_description
1 polymer ?
#
loop_
_entity_poly.entity_id
_entity_poly.type
_entity_poly.pdbx_seq_one_letter_code
_entity_poly.pdbx_strand_id
1 'polypeptide(L)'
;MKKNESKDGYKAKSLEKITKIPFLKATQLQTLVLPEVTNKPWPTSAVYRKGYERGFEAPFILIPQGLGNNTQDISTRLKACYCTQSLSFTSSLQSIKFEERDSDKAKFLTVLLNSSLVTWYLFHSSSVIGIERDKVPQSELLDLPFPATQEALSPKAKEAFGQAVALMDSLLNQKDNLLKENVETHLRQVDKIIYNFFELDESDICIIENTVYNIMPSVQPASNPKKIPPLWSTTNTEDWERYSKWLTFGLSKWIGQPKKVSIALEGYSSDLVILKAQLLNTNEPASFSNENNKLTDALSKVWETLPKDVSRNFQLIPDIKIFVNDALYIVKPRKRRFWLTTSALADADSIASTLYLKKGHE
;
A
#
# COMPACT_ATOMS: atom_id res chain seq x y z
N MET A 1 17.38 -33.76 50.59
CA MET A 1 17.68 -33.24 49.23
C MET A 1 16.37 -32.81 48.60
N LYS A 2 16.35 -31.57 48.11
CA LYS A 2 15.14 -30.82 47.77
C LYS A 2 14.36 -31.47 46.61
N LYS A 3 13.05 -31.56 46.79
CA LYS A 3 12.03 -31.57 45.74
C LYS A 3 12.41 -30.56 44.65
N ASN A 4 12.62 -31.02 43.42
CA ASN A 4 12.35 -30.22 42.23
C ASN A 4 10.91 -30.52 41.82
N GLU A 5 9.97 -29.94 42.56
CA GLU A 5 8.63 -29.68 42.05
C GLU A 5 8.80 -28.71 40.86
N SER A 6 8.66 -29.24 39.64
CA SER A 6 8.47 -28.39 38.47
C SER A 6 7.12 -27.67 38.64
N LYS A 7 7.20 -26.45 39.14
CA LYS A 7 6.15 -25.44 38.99
C LYS A 7 5.97 -25.18 37.50
N ASP A 8 5.00 -25.87 36.91
CA ASP A 8 3.92 -25.27 36.10
C ASP A 8 3.04 -26.39 35.53
N GLY A 9 1.84 -26.50 36.09
CA GLY A 9 0.86 -27.56 35.83
C GLY A 9 0.15 -27.42 34.49
N TYR A 10 0.87 -27.58 33.38
CA TYR A 10 0.23 -27.76 32.08
C TYR A 10 0.28 -29.23 31.67
N LYS A 11 -0.84 -29.93 31.85
CA LYS A 11 -1.01 -31.30 31.32
C LYS A 11 -0.89 -31.25 29.79
N ALA A 12 0.13 -31.91 29.25
CA ALA A 12 0.27 -32.12 27.82
C ALA A 12 -0.98 -32.83 27.27
N LYS A 13 -1.55 -32.29 26.19
CA LYS A 13 -2.68 -32.88 25.47
C LYS A 13 -2.15 -33.68 24.29
N SER A 14 -2.88 -34.73 23.88
CA SER A 14 -2.54 -35.49 22.67
C SER A 14 -3.34 -35.01 21.47
N LEU A 15 -2.67 -34.81 20.35
CA LEU A 15 -3.23 -34.51 19.04
C LEU A 15 -2.52 -35.40 18.01
N GLU A 16 -3.08 -36.55 17.67
CA GLU A 16 -2.42 -37.50 16.75
C GLU A 16 -2.36 -37.01 15.30
N LYS A 17 -3.26 -36.11 14.92
CA LYS A 17 -3.41 -35.70 13.53
C LYS A 17 -2.15 -35.05 12.96
N ILE A 18 -1.44 -34.26 13.76
CA ILE A 18 -0.25 -33.51 13.33
C ILE A 18 0.95 -34.42 13.03
N THR A 19 0.94 -35.67 13.49
CA THR A 19 1.97 -36.66 13.15
C THR A 19 1.69 -37.40 11.85
N LYS A 20 0.48 -37.21 11.27
CA LYS A 20 0.02 -37.89 10.05
C LYS A 20 0.02 -36.98 8.81
N ILE A 21 0.11 -35.66 8.99
CA ILE A 21 0.07 -34.67 7.90
C ILE A 21 1.38 -33.88 7.82
N PRO A 22 1.80 -33.40 6.64
CA PRO A 22 3.04 -32.63 6.49
C PRO A 22 3.08 -31.39 7.36
N PHE A 23 4.27 -31.03 7.85
CA PHE A 23 4.48 -29.82 8.64
C PHE A 23 4.94 -28.64 7.78
N LEU A 24 4.22 -27.53 7.81
CA LEU A 24 4.57 -26.29 7.13
C LEU A 24 5.26 -25.33 8.09
N LYS A 25 6.50 -24.93 7.77
CA LYS A 25 7.17 -23.81 8.44
C LYS A 25 6.59 -22.50 7.92
N ALA A 26 6.40 -21.51 8.80
CA ALA A 26 5.90 -20.19 8.40
C ALA A 26 6.77 -19.50 7.33
N THR A 27 8.08 -19.76 7.32
CA THR A 27 9.01 -19.22 6.32
C THR A 27 8.84 -19.83 4.93
N GLN A 28 8.14 -20.96 4.80
CA GLN A 28 7.85 -21.63 3.54
C GLN A 28 6.50 -21.22 2.94
N LEU A 29 5.72 -20.41 3.65
CA LEU A 29 4.44 -19.91 3.14
C LEU A 29 4.69 -19.03 1.92
N GLN A 30 3.98 -19.32 0.84
CA GLN A 30 4.00 -18.52 -0.39
C GLN A 30 2.70 -17.70 -0.53
N THR A 31 2.81 -16.56 -1.21
CA THR A 31 1.69 -15.66 -1.49
C THR A 31 0.75 -16.29 -2.52
N LEU A 32 -0.56 -16.08 -2.36
CA LEU A 32 -1.64 -16.59 -3.21
C LEU A 32 -1.85 -18.11 -3.13
N VAL A 33 -0.88 -18.92 -3.50
CA VAL A 33 -1.01 -20.40 -3.54
C VAL A 33 0.23 -21.09 -2.98
N LEU A 34 0.06 -22.32 -2.52
CA LEU A 34 1.15 -23.15 -1.99
C LEU A 34 1.39 -24.35 -2.90
N PRO A 35 2.65 -24.60 -3.34
CA PRO A 35 3.03 -25.88 -3.92
C PRO A 35 2.79 -27.03 -2.94
N GLU A 36 2.75 -28.26 -3.44
CA GLU A 36 2.61 -29.43 -2.58
C GLU A 36 3.74 -29.50 -1.54
N VAL A 37 3.36 -29.57 -0.26
CA VAL A 37 4.31 -29.64 0.85
C VAL A 37 4.60 -31.11 1.15
N THR A 38 5.86 -31.50 0.96
CA THR A 38 6.35 -32.87 1.18
C THR A 38 7.21 -33.01 2.44
N ASN A 39 7.19 -31.99 3.31
CA ASN A 39 7.92 -32.00 4.58
C ASN A 39 7.45 -33.15 5.50
N LYS A 40 8.36 -33.62 6.36
CA LYS A 40 8.02 -34.60 7.39
C LYS A 40 6.94 -34.03 8.35
N PRO A 41 6.01 -34.86 8.84
CA PRO A 41 5.04 -34.47 9.87
C PRO A 41 5.70 -34.01 11.17
N TRP A 42 4.90 -33.41 12.05
CA TRP A 42 5.36 -33.04 13.39
C TRP A 42 5.72 -34.30 14.20
N PRO A 43 6.83 -34.31 14.96
CA PRO A 43 7.42 -35.56 15.48
C PRO A 43 6.66 -36.17 16.67
N THR A 44 5.76 -35.45 17.33
CA THR A 44 5.06 -35.92 18.55
C THR A 44 3.61 -35.49 18.58
N SER A 45 2.72 -36.32 19.13
CA SER A 45 1.32 -35.94 19.37
C SER A 45 1.14 -35.06 20.61
N ALA A 46 2.16 -34.96 21.47
CA ALA A 46 2.10 -34.17 22.69
C ALA A 46 2.17 -32.67 22.40
N VAL A 47 1.10 -31.94 22.71
CA VAL A 47 1.00 -30.50 22.52
C VAL A 47 0.59 -29.79 23.81
N TYR A 48 1.10 -28.58 23.99
CA TYR A 48 0.75 -27.72 25.12
C TYR A 48 -0.70 -27.19 25.00
N ARG A 49 -1.15 -26.90 23.78
CA ARG A 49 -2.52 -26.49 23.46
C ARG A 49 -3.03 -27.28 22.28
N LYS A 50 -4.22 -27.88 22.42
CA LYS A 50 -4.87 -28.68 21.37
C LYS A 50 -5.29 -27.83 20.16
N GLY A 51 -5.58 -26.54 20.38
CA GLY A 51 -6.06 -25.64 19.32
C GLY A 51 -7.38 -26.10 18.71
N TYR A 52 -7.65 -25.64 17.48
CA TYR A 52 -8.82 -26.04 16.69
C TYR A 52 -8.39 -27.12 15.67
N GLU A 53 -8.73 -28.39 15.91
CA GLU A 53 -8.23 -29.54 15.12
C GLU A 53 -8.66 -29.52 13.65
N ARG A 54 -9.84 -28.97 13.35
CA ARG A 54 -10.33 -28.80 11.97
C ARG A 54 -9.56 -27.70 11.22
N GLY A 55 -8.85 -26.82 11.93
CA GLY A 55 -7.99 -25.79 11.35
C GLY A 55 -6.75 -26.35 10.62
N PHE A 56 -6.48 -27.66 10.74
CA PHE A 56 -5.44 -28.37 10.01
C PHE A 56 -5.99 -29.16 8.80
N GLU A 57 -7.29 -29.12 8.54
CA GLU A 57 -7.94 -29.82 7.42
C GLU A 57 -8.18 -28.89 6.24
N ALA A 58 -7.60 -29.20 5.09
CA ALA A 58 -7.93 -28.50 3.85
C ALA A 58 -9.41 -28.68 3.44
N PRO A 59 -9.97 -27.78 2.62
CA PRO A 59 -9.33 -26.54 2.14
C PRO A 59 -9.38 -25.40 3.19
N PHE A 60 -8.38 -24.52 3.19
CA PHE A 60 -8.34 -23.31 4.04
C PHE A 60 -7.46 -22.22 3.43
N ILE A 61 -7.60 -20.99 3.93
CA ILE A 61 -6.68 -19.88 3.64
C ILE A 61 -5.70 -19.77 4.81
N LEU A 62 -4.40 -19.76 4.53
CA LEU A 62 -3.35 -19.54 5.52
C LEU A 62 -2.88 -18.08 5.51
N ILE A 63 -2.71 -17.51 6.70
CA ILE A 63 -2.26 -16.12 6.90
C ILE A 63 -1.18 -16.12 7.97
N PRO A 64 0.03 -15.57 7.73
CA PRO A 64 1.03 -15.43 8.77
C PRO A 64 0.59 -14.37 9.77
N GLN A 65 0.88 -14.59 11.06
CA GLN A 65 0.63 -13.58 12.08
C GLN A 65 1.47 -12.32 11.87
N GLY A 66 2.60 -12.42 11.18
CA GLY A 66 3.45 -11.28 10.88
C GLY A 66 3.33 -10.80 9.44
N LEU A 67 3.51 -9.49 9.21
CA LEU A 67 3.76 -8.97 7.86
C LEU A 67 5.16 -9.45 7.41
N GLY A 68 5.33 -9.68 6.11
CA GLY A 68 6.46 -10.45 5.59
C GLY A 68 7.84 -9.86 5.86
N ASN A 69 8.50 -10.28 6.94
CA ASN A 69 9.86 -9.86 7.30
C ASN A 69 10.96 -10.78 6.76
N ASN A 70 10.66 -11.58 5.73
CA ASN A 70 11.69 -12.39 5.08
C ASN A 70 12.46 -11.51 4.11
N THR A 71 13.78 -11.58 4.19
CA THR A 71 14.82 -10.77 3.56
C THR A 71 14.81 -10.73 2.02
N GLN A 72 13.79 -11.27 1.36
CA GLN A 72 13.58 -11.26 -0.08
C GLN A 72 12.25 -10.63 -0.52
N ASP A 73 11.33 -10.34 0.40
CA ASP A 73 10.04 -9.74 0.06
C ASP A 73 10.10 -8.22 0.18
N ILE A 74 10.00 -7.56 -0.97
CA ILE A 74 9.99 -6.09 -1.10
C ILE A 74 8.63 -5.51 -0.67
N SER A 75 7.60 -6.33 -0.48
CA SER A 75 6.24 -5.88 -0.19
C SER A 75 5.88 -5.99 1.30
N THR A 76 5.58 -4.85 1.94
CA THR A 76 4.92 -4.70 3.26
C THR A 76 3.45 -5.16 3.28
N ARG A 77 3.05 -5.99 2.31
CA ARG A 77 1.67 -6.46 2.15
C ARG A 77 1.34 -7.59 3.11
N LEU A 78 0.05 -7.68 3.44
CA LEU A 78 -0.50 -8.91 4.02
C LEU A 78 -0.31 -10.06 3.04
N LYS A 79 0.06 -11.22 3.57
CA LYS A 79 0.20 -12.45 2.80
C LYS A 79 -0.93 -13.40 3.14
N ALA A 80 -1.64 -13.87 2.14
CA ALA A 80 -2.62 -14.94 2.30
C ALA A 80 -2.42 -16.00 1.23
N CYS A 81 -2.69 -17.26 1.58
CA CYS A 81 -2.42 -18.39 0.72
C CYS A 81 -3.60 -19.37 0.72
N TYR A 82 -4.14 -19.66 -0.45
CA TYR A 82 -5.16 -20.69 -0.62
C TYR A 82 -4.51 -22.07 -0.64
N CYS A 83 -4.93 -22.96 0.24
CA CYS A 83 -4.35 -24.28 0.40
C CYS A 83 -5.40 -25.39 0.29
N THR A 84 -5.12 -26.36 -0.56
CA THR A 84 -5.95 -27.56 -0.80
C THR A 84 -5.39 -28.81 -0.12
N GLN A 85 -4.25 -28.70 0.58
CA GLN A 85 -3.60 -29.81 1.30
C GLN A 85 -3.76 -29.65 2.81
N SER A 86 -4.08 -30.72 3.52
CA SER A 86 -4.12 -30.69 4.99
C SER A 86 -2.70 -30.60 5.54
N LEU A 87 -2.43 -29.61 6.39
CA LEU A 87 -1.09 -29.29 6.89
C LEU A 87 -1.11 -29.02 8.39
N SER A 88 -0.02 -29.40 9.06
CA SER A 88 0.26 -28.98 10.43
C SER A 88 1.17 -27.75 10.45
N PHE A 89 0.94 -26.82 11.36
CA PHE A 89 1.72 -25.59 11.49
C PHE A 89 1.64 -25.06 12.92
N THR A 90 2.55 -24.15 13.28
CA THR A 90 2.60 -23.51 14.60
C THR A 90 1.68 -22.30 14.66
N SER A 91 1.51 -21.73 15.86
CA SER A 91 0.69 -20.54 16.09
C SER A 91 1.17 -19.27 15.37
N SER A 92 2.31 -19.31 14.65
CA SER A 92 2.73 -18.20 13.78
C SER A 92 1.89 -18.09 12.51
N LEU A 93 1.09 -19.11 12.17
CA LEU A 93 0.12 -19.07 11.09
C LEU A 93 -1.31 -19.15 11.64
N GLN A 94 -2.22 -18.45 10.99
CA GLN A 94 -3.66 -18.48 11.19
C GLN A 94 -4.30 -19.17 9.99
N SER A 95 -5.45 -19.83 10.21
CA SER A 95 -6.21 -20.50 9.15
C SER A 95 -7.66 -20.03 9.13
N ILE A 96 -8.17 -19.73 7.94
CA ILE A 96 -9.59 -19.49 7.68
C ILE A 96 -10.14 -20.73 6.98
N LYS A 97 -10.95 -21.50 7.69
CA LYS A 97 -11.61 -22.69 7.17
C LYS A 97 -12.88 -22.29 6.42
N PHE A 98 -13.12 -22.93 5.28
CA PHE A 98 -14.34 -22.78 4.50
C PHE A 98 -14.81 -24.14 3.97
N GLU A 99 -16.08 -24.18 3.57
CA GLU A 99 -16.72 -25.35 2.96
C GLU A 99 -16.57 -25.27 1.43
N GLU A 100 -16.57 -26.41 0.74
CA GLU A 100 -16.37 -26.47 -0.73
C GLU A 100 -17.37 -25.61 -1.52
N ARG A 101 -18.61 -25.50 -1.04
CA ARG A 101 -19.64 -24.63 -1.64
C ARG A 101 -19.26 -23.14 -1.66
N ASP A 102 -18.36 -22.73 -0.79
CA ASP A 102 -17.90 -21.34 -0.64
C ASP A 102 -16.48 -21.16 -1.24
N SER A 103 -15.98 -22.13 -2.02
CA SER A 103 -14.65 -22.11 -2.66
C SER A 103 -14.39 -20.81 -3.44
N ASP A 104 -15.34 -20.36 -4.25
CA ASP A 104 -15.17 -19.12 -5.03
C ASP A 104 -15.06 -17.88 -4.14
N LYS A 105 -15.81 -17.82 -3.04
CA LYS A 105 -15.68 -16.74 -2.04
C LYS A 105 -14.32 -16.80 -1.36
N ALA A 106 -13.81 -17.99 -1.07
CA ALA A 106 -12.49 -18.17 -0.45
C ALA A 106 -11.34 -17.80 -1.40
N LYS A 107 -11.46 -18.11 -2.69
CA LYS A 107 -10.53 -17.64 -3.73
C LYS A 107 -10.53 -16.12 -3.80
N PHE A 108 -11.72 -15.50 -3.88
CA PHE A 108 -11.84 -14.04 -3.89
C PHE A 108 -11.28 -13.41 -2.60
N LEU A 109 -11.59 -13.96 -1.43
CA LEU A 109 -11.04 -13.51 -0.16
C LEU A 109 -9.51 -13.60 -0.15
N THR A 110 -8.93 -14.67 -0.73
CA THR A 110 -7.47 -14.79 -0.86
C THR A 110 -6.89 -13.68 -1.72
N VAL A 111 -7.53 -13.34 -2.85
CA VAL A 111 -7.13 -12.20 -3.70
C VAL A 111 -7.24 -10.89 -2.91
N LEU A 112 -8.37 -10.66 -2.24
CA LEU A 112 -8.61 -9.45 -1.43
C LEU A 112 -7.54 -9.26 -0.36
N LEU A 113 -7.23 -10.29 0.42
CA LEU A 113 -6.24 -10.22 1.51
C LEU A 113 -4.82 -9.89 1.02
N ASN A 114 -4.47 -10.22 -0.23
CA ASN A 114 -3.16 -9.90 -0.80
C ASN A 114 -3.11 -8.52 -1.52
N SER A 115 -4.21 -7.76 -1.49
CA SER A 115 -4.31 -6.47 -2.18
C SER A 115 -3.65 -5.32 -1.42
N SER A 116 -3.26 -4.29 -2.18
CA SER A 116 -2.82 -3.01 -1.64
C SER A 116 -3.93 -2.32 -0.84
N LEU A 117 -5.20 -2.51 -1.21
CA LEU A 117 -6.34 -1.94 -0.49
C LEU A 117 -6.43 -2.46 0.94
N VAL A 118 -6.35 -3.79 1.15
CA VAL A 118 -6.36 -4.37 2.51
C VAL A 118 -5.13 -3.92 3.30
N THR A 119 -3.97 -3.86 2.65
CA THR A 119 -2.74 -3.35 3.29
C THR A 119 -2.91 -1.90 3.74
N TRP A 120 -3.47 -1.04 2.89
CA TRP A 120 -3.81 0.34 3.21
C TRP A 120 -4.83 0.43 4.35
N TYR A 121 -5.89 -0.37 4.31
CA TYR A 121 -6.93 -0.38 5.35
C TYR A 121 -6.35 -0.77 6.71
N LEU A 122 -5.59 -1.86 6.76
CA LEU A 122 -4.95 -2.33 7.99
C LEU A 122 -3.93 -1.33 8.52
N PHE A 123 -3.18 -0.63 7.65
CA PHE A 123 -2.26 0.42 8.08
C PHE A 123 -2.96 1.59 8.81
N HIS A 124 -4.21 1.90 8.47
CA HIS A 124 -4.96 3.00 9.09
C HIS A 124 -5.87 2.56 10.24
N SER A 125 -6.29 1.29 10.26
CA SER A 125 -7.21 0.76 11.28
C SER A 125 -6.51 -0.03 12.40
N SER A 126 -5.33 -0.59 12.12
CA SER A 126 -4.60 -1.40 13.09
C SER A 126 -3.99 -0.54 14.18
N SER A 127 -4.09 -1.04 15.41
CA SER A 127 -3.43 -0.45 16.57
C SER A 127 -1.94 -0.82 16.67
N VAL A 128 -1.47 -1.76 15.84
CA VAL A 128 -0.16 -2.40 15.97
C VAL A 128 0.73 -2.15 14.75
N ILE A 129 0.16 -2.21 13.54
CA ILE A 129 0.89 -2.00 12.29
C ILE A 129 1.34 -0.54 12.21
N GLY A 130 2.64 -0.33 12.01
CA GLY A 130 3.24 1.01 11.90
C GLY A 130 3.66 1.64 13.24
N ILE A 131 3.36 1.01 14.38
CA ILE A 131 3.71 1.53 15.71
C ILE A 131 4.69 0.59 16.44
N GLU A 132 4.32 -0.68 16.67
CA GLU A 132 5.09 -1.55 17.58
C GLU A 132 5.62 -2.83 16.89
N ARG A 133 4.75 -3.56 16.17
CA ARG A 133 5.10 -4.87 15.58
C ARG A 133 4.43 -5.07 14.24
N ASP A 134 5.12 -5.74 13.33
CA ASP A 134 4.54 -6.25 12.10
C ASP A 134 3.69 -7.48 12.41
N LYS A 135 2.56 -7.30 13.11
CA LYS A 135 1.60 -8.37 13.39
C LYS A 135 0.19 -7.94 13.03
N VAL A 136 -0.58 -8.87 12.47
CA VAL A 136 -2.01 -8.67 12.21
C VAL A 136 -2.81 -9.51 13.21
N PRO A 137 -3.39 -8.88 14.26
CA PRO A 137 -4.29 -9.54 15.19
C PRO A 137 -5.48 -10.19 14.46
N GLN A 138 -5.95 -11.30 14.99
CA GLN A 138 -7.09 -12.01 14.41
C GLN A 138 -8.37 -11.15 14.40
N SER A 139 -8.60 -10.33 15.44
CA SER A 139 -9.76 -9.43 15.50
C SER A 139 -9.76 -8.44 14.34
N GLU A 140 -8.61 -7.84 14.04
CA GLU A 140 -8.49 -6.87 12.94
C GLU A 140 -8.71 -7.51 11.55
N LEU A 141 -8.33 -8.78 11.38
CA LEU A 141 -8.67 -9.55 10.17
C LEU A 141 -10.18 -9.79 10.03
N LEU A 142 -10.88 -10.00 11.14
CA LEU A 142 -12.33 -10.23 11.16
C LEU A 142 -13.13 -8.93 10.96
N ASP A 143 -12.52 -7.79 11.26
CA ASP A 143 -13.10 -6.46 11.05
C ASP A 143 -12.93 -5.95 9.60
N LEU A 144 -12.25 -6.72 8.73
CA LEU A 144 -12.09 -6.36 7.32
C LEU A 144 -13.45 -6.33 6.61
N PRO A 145 -13.73 -5.26 5.82
CA PRO A 145 -14.96 -5.19 5.06
C PRO A 145 -14.97 -6.30 4.00
N PHE A 146 -15.96 -7.19 4.09
CA PHE A 146 -16.20 -8.23 3.09
C PHE A 146 -17.63 -8.13 2.56
N PRO A 147 -17.84 -8.05 1.24
CA PRO A 147 -19.17 -7.91 0.65
C PRO A 147 -20.02 -9.15 0.95
N ALA A 148 -21.16 -8.94 1.61
CA ALA A 148 -21.97 -10.05 2.14
C ALA A 148 -22.68 -10.89 1.07
N THR A 149 -23.10 -10.28 -0.05
CA THR A 149 -23.92 -10.96 -1.06
C THR A 149 -23.53 -10.57 -2.49
N GLN A 150 -23.30 -11.57 -3.35
CA GLN A 150 -22.99 -11.35 -4.77
C GLN A 150 -24.15 -10.71 -5.55
N GLU A 151 -25.39 -10.88 -5.10
CA GLU A 151 -26.59 -10.37 -5.79
C GLU A 151 -26.61 -8.85 -5.86
N ALA A 152 -26.21 -8.19 -4.77
CA ALA A 152 -26.15 -6.73 -4.63
C ALA A 152 -24.94 -6.08 -5.34
N LEU A 153 -24.05 -6.87 -5.93
CA LEU A 153 -22.89 -6.36 -6.64
C LEU A 153 -23.30 -5.76 -8.00
N SER A 154 -22.64 -4.66 -8.36
CA SER A 154 -22.74 -4.09 -9.71
C SER A 154 -22.26 -5.10 -10.76
N PRO A 155 -22.64 -4.95 -12.05
CA PRO A 155 -22.12 -5.80 -13.12
C PRO A 155 -20.59 -5.83 -13.19
N LYS A 156 -19.94 -4.67 -12.97
CA LYS A 156 -18.48 -4.55 -12.94
C LYS A 156 -17.86 -5.31 -11.77
N ALA A 157 -18.45 -5.21 -10.58
CA ALA A 157 -17.99 -5.96 -9.41
C ALA A 157 -18.19 -7.48 -9.57
N LYS A 158 -19.27 -7.92 -10.22
CA LYS A 158 -19.49 -9.34 -10.57
C LYS A 158 -18.45 -9.86 -11.55
N GLU A 159 -18.11 -9.07 -12.56
CA GLU A 159 -17.04 -9.41 -13.51
C GLU A 159 -15.68 -9.51 -12.80
N ALA A 160 -15.32 -8.52 -11.99
CA ALA A 160 -14.09 -8.52 -11.21
C ALA A 160 -14.01 -9.72 -10.25
N PHE A 161 -15.13 -10.10 -9.62
CA PHE A 161 -15.21 -11.32 -8.81
C PHE A 161 -14.88 -12.57 -9.64
N GLY A 162 -15.47 -12.71 -10.83
CA GLY A 162 -15.17 -13.80 -11.76
C GLY A 162 -13.71 -13.82 -12.19
N GLN A 163 -13.11 -12.66 -12.45
CA GLN A 163 -11.69 -12.52 -12.78
C GLN A 163 -10.79 -12.96 -11.60
N ALA A 164 -11.15 -12.63 -10.35
CA ALA A 164 -10.43 -13.08 -9.16
C ALA A 164 -10.44 -14.60 -9.03
N VAL A 165 -11.60 -15.23 -9.24
CA VAL A 165 -11.75 -16.69 -9.20
C VAL A 165 -10.91 -17.34 -10.30
N ALA A 166 -11.01 -16.85 -11.53
CA ALA A 166 -10.26 -17.37 -12.68
C ALA A 166 -8.73 -17.24 -12.48
N LEU A 167 -8.27 -16.12 -11.92
CA LEU A 167 -6.86 -15.93 -11.56
C LEU A 167 -6.39 -17.00 -10.56
N MET A 168 -7.15 -17.23 -9.49
CA MET A 168 -6.81 -18.23 -8.48
C MET A 168 -6.85 -19.65 -9.05
N ASP A 169 -7.82 -19.97 -9.91
CA ASP A 169 -7.89 -21.29 -10.57
C ASP A 169 -6.68 -21.52 -11.49
N SER A 170 -6.26 -20.51 -12.26
CA SER A 170 -5.04 -20.58 -13.07
C SER A 170 -3.81 -20.82 -12.20
N LEU A 171 -3.67 -20.09 -11.09
CA LEU A 171 -2.55 -20.23 -10.16
C LEU A 171 -2.53 -21.60 -9.47
N LEU A 172 -3.68 -22.11 -9.06
CA LEU A 172 -3.80 -23.43 -8.43
C LEU A 172 -3.42 -24.55 -9.41
N ASN A 173 -3.81 -24.44 -10.68
CA ASN A 173 -3.44 -25.40 -11.72
C ASN A 173 -1.93 -25.40 -12.02
N GLN A 174 -1.26 -24.27 -11.80
CA GLN A 174 0.17 -24.12 -12.05
C GLN A 174 1.03 -24.19 -10.78
N LYS A 175 0.43 -24.40 -9.60
CA LYS A 175 1.07 -24.22 -8.28
C LYS A 175 2.41 -24.95 -8.11
N ASP A 176 2.53 -26.15 -8.68
CA ASP A 176 3.74 -26.97 -8.58
C ASP A 176 4.80 -26.64 -9.65
N ASN A 177 4.41 -25.86 -10.67
CA ASN A 177 5.26 -25.37 -11.76
C ASN A 177 5.65 -23.89 -11.60
N LEU A 178 5.22 -23.22 -10.52
CA LEU A 178 5.39 -21.77 -10.26
C LEU A 178 6.85 -21.28 -10.11
N LEU A 179 7.84 -22.09 -10.48
CA LEU A 179 9.26 -21.75 -10.37
C LEU A 179 9.74 -20.65 -11.34
N LYS A 180 8.86 -19.91 -12.04
CA LYS A 180 9.29 -18.96 -13.10
C LYS A 180 8.55 -17.62 -13.20
N GLU A 181 7.38 -17.44 -12.59
CA GLU A 181 6.65 -16.17 -12.72
C GLU A 181 6.88 -15.23 -11.54
N ASN A 182 7.07 -13.94 -11.84
CA ASN A 182 7.27 -12.92 -10.83
C ASN A 182 5.97 -12.71 -10.04
N VAL A 183 5.96 -13.04 -8.75
CA VAL A 183 4.83 -12.84 -7.82
C VAL A 183 4.30 -11.40 -7.89
N GLU A 184 5.17 -10.43 -8.13
CA GLU A 184 4.79 -9.01 -8.29
C GLU A 184 3.81 -8.79 -9.46
N THR A 185 3.93 -9.54 -10.56
CA THR A 185 2.99 -9.45 -11.69
C THR A 185 1.59 -9.87 -11.27
N HIS A 186 1.49 -10.97 -10.51
CA HIS A 186 0.22 -11.44 -9.96
C HIS A 186 -0.35 -10.45 -8.96
N LEU A 187 0.47 -9.87 -8.09
CA LEU A 187 0.03 -8.86 -7.12
C LEU A 187 -0.50 -7.58 -7.80
N ARG A 188 0.08 -7.17 -8.93
CA ARG A 188 -0.46 -6.07 -9.75
C ARG A 188 -1.80 -6.42 -10.39
N GLN A 189 -1.99 -7.68 -10.81
CA GLN A 189 -3.29 -8.14 -11.32
C GLN A 189 -4.33 -8.20 -10.21
N VAL A 190 -3.95 -8.69 -9.02
CA VAL A 190 -4.77 -8.67 -7.80
C VAL A 190 -5.28 -7.25 -7.52
N ASP A 191 -4.38 -6.26 -7.50
CA ASP A 191 -4.77 -4.86 -7.24
C ASP A 191 -5.77 -4.34 -8.28
N LYS A 192 -5.52 -4.57 -9.57
CA LYS A 192 -6.45 -4.16 -10.64
C LYS A 192 -7.84 -4.78 -10.46
N ILE A 193 -7.89 -6.07 -10.15
CA ILE A 193 -9.16 -6.79 -9.92
C ILE A 193 -9.88 -6.18 -8.72
N ILE A 194 -9.19 -5.94 -7.60
CA ILE A 194 -9.79 -5.39 -6.39
C ILE A 194 -10.23 -3.93 -6.57
N TYR A 195 -9.44 -3.10 -7.24
CA TYR A 195 -9.83 -1.73 -7.55
C TYR A 195 -11.08 -1.69 -8.45
N ASN A 196 -11.18 -2.59 -9.43
CA ASN A 196 -12.38 -2.72 -10.25
C ASN A 196 -13.57 -3.25 -9.46
N PHE A 197 -13.34 -4.19 -8.53
CA PHE A 197 -14.38 -4.76 -7.70
C PHE A 197 -15.06 -3.70 -6.80
N PHE A 198 -14.26 -2.82 -6.19
CA PHE A 198 -14.76 -1.72 -5.36
C PHE A 198 -15.05 -0.45 -6.16
N GLU A 199 -14.86 -0.48 -7.48
CA GLU A 199 -15.07 0.65 -8.39
C GLU A 199 -14.29 1.91 -7.99
N LEU A 200 -13.08 1.71 -7.47
CA LEU A 200 -12.21 2.80 -7.04
C LEU A 200 -11.82 3.67 -8.23
N ASP A 201 -11.84 4.99 -8.00
CA ASP A 201 -11.40 5.95 -9.01
C ASP A 201 -9.87 6.14 -8.99
N GLU A 202 -9.36 6.94 -9.93
CA GLU A 202 -7.92 7.18 -10.02
C GLU A 202 -7.36 7.87 -8.75
N SER A 203 -8.13 8.74 -8.10
CA SER A 203 -7.75 9.40 -6.85
C SER A 203 -7.65 8.41 -5.69
N ASP A 204 -8.63 7.52 -5.55
CA ASP A 204 -8.65 6.48 -4.53
C ASP A 204 -7.42 5.56 -4.65
N ILE A 205 -7.17 5.08 -5.88
CA ILE A 205 -6.02 4.22 -6.20
C ILE A 205 -4.72 4.95 -5.89
N CYS A 206 -4.61 6.23 -6.28
CA CYS A 206 -3.45 7.06 -6.03
C CYS A 206 -3.12 7.17 -4.53
N ILE A 207 -4.13 7.36 -3.68
CA ILE A 207 -3.97 7.41 -2.21
C ILE A 207 -3.49 6.07 -1.66
N ILE A 208 -4.11 4.98 -2.08
CA ILE A 208 -3.76 3.62 -1.65
C ILE A 208 -2.31 3.32 -2.01
N GLU A 209 -1.94 3.48 -3.28
CA GLU A 209 -0.61 3.14 -3.78
C GLU A 209 0.47 4.05 -3.18
N ASN A 210 0.20 5.35 -3.00
CA ASN A 210 1.19 6.24 -2.36
C ASN A 210 1.49 5.80 -0.94
N THR A 211 0.46 5.42 -0.19
CA THR A 211 0.61 4.95 1.18
C THR A 211 1.43 3.67 1.21
N VAL A 212 1.01 2.65 0.45
CA VAL A 212 1.63 1.31 0.49
C VAL A 212 3.08 1.34 -0.01
N TYR A 213 3.37 2.09 -1.07
CA TYR A 213 4.69 2.03 -1.72
C TYR A 213 5.67 3.12 -1.29
N ASN A 214 5.21 4.23 -0.70
CA ASN A 214 6.10 5.33 -0.30
C ASN A 214 6.05 5.59 1.20
N ILE A 215 4.86 5.67 1.79
CA ILE A 215 4.68 6.04 3.20
C ILE A 215 5.07 4.88 4.11
N MET A 216 4.41 3.71 3.98
CA MET A 216 4.65 2.56 4.85
C MET A 216 6.12 2.15 4.92
N PRO A 217 6.87 2.02 3.80
CA PRO A 217 8.28 1.63 3.83
C PRO A 217 9.20 2.69 4.47
N SER A 218 8.68 3.90 4.73
CA SER A 218 9.44 5.00 5.33
C SER A 218 9.09 5.26 6.78
N VAL A 219 7.93 4.78 7.25
CA VAL A 219 7.49 4.87 8.65
C VAL A 219 7.99 3.67 9.45
N GLN A 220 8.04 2.49 8.83
CA GLN A 220 8.50 1.28 9.51
C GLN A 220 10.04 1.22 9.56
N PRO A 221 10.65 0.86 10.70
CA PRO A 221 12.09 0.67 10.79
C PRO A 221 12.52 -0.44 9.82
N ALA A 222 13.30 -0.10 8.80
CA ALA A 222 13.88 -1.12 7.94
C ALA A 222 14.81 -2.01 8.78
N SER A 223 14.77 -3.33 8.56
CA SER A 223 15.73 -4.27 9.15
C SER A 223 17.20 -3.91 8.88
N ASN A 224 17.45 -2.99 7.92
CA ASN A 224 18.75 -2.39 7.66
C ASN A 224 18.75 -0.90 8.03
N PRO A 225 19.32 -0.51 9.20
CA PRO A 225 19.36 0.87 9.67
C PRO A 225 20.21 1.81 8.80
N LYS A 226 20.98 1.29 7.83
CA LYS A 226 21.81 2.09 6.91
C LYS A 226 21.05 2.58 5.67
N LYS A 227 19.83 2.10 5.43
CA LYS A 227 19.04 2.51 4.25
C LYS A 227 18.27 3.78 4.57
N ILE A 228 18.50 4.83 3.77
CA ILE A 228 17.72 6.08 3.86
C ILE A 228 16.25 5.73 3.54
N PRO A 229 15.28 6.13 4.38
CA PRO A 229 13.87 5.86 4.12
C PRO A 229 13.45 6.50 2.78
N PRO A 230 12.62 5.82 1.95
CA PRO A 230 12.23 6.31 0.63
C PRO A 230 11.72 7.76 0.62
N LEU A 231 10.93 8.19 1.61
CA LEU A 231 10.42 9.56 1.72
C LEU A 231 11.51 10.65 1.88
N TRP A 232 12.72 10.26 2.27
CA TRP A 232 13.85 11.15 2.52
C TRP A 232 14.81 11.19 1.33
N SER A 233 14.57 10.38 0.30
CA SER A 233 15.37 10.39 -0.92
C SER A 233 15.23 11.72 -1.65
N THR A 234 16.30 12.09 -2.36
CA THR A 234 16.27 13.25 -3.25
C THR A 234 15.42 12.93 -4.47
N THR A 235 14.57 13.88 -4.89
CA THR A 235 13.70 13.72 -6.06
C THR A 235 14.41 14.00 -7.38
N ASN A 236 13.86 13.44 -8.45
CA ASN A 236 14.29 13.64 -9.83
C ASN A 236 13.19 14.27 -10.70
N THR A 237 13.46 14.45 -11.99
CA THR A 237 12.53 15.02 -12.96
C THR A 237 11.25 14.20 -13.12
N GLU A 238 11.30 12.87 -13.02
CA GLU A 238 10.13 12.01 -13.11
C GLU A 238 9.17 12.21 -11.92
N ASP A 239 9.72 12.40 -10.71
CA ASP A 239 8.92 12.73 -9.53
C ASP A 239 8.18 14.07 -9.74
N TRP A 240 8.85 15.08 -10.31
CA TRP A 240 8.29 16.41 -10.55
C TRP A 240 7.24 16.42 -11.66
N GLU A 241 7.49 15.68 -12.74
CA GLU A 241 6.53 15.49 -13.83
C GLU A 241 5.28 14.79 -13.32
N ARG A 242 5.45 13.70 -12.54
CA ARG A 242 4.33 12.97 -11.95
C ARG A 242 3.53 13.84 -11.00
N TYR A 243 4.19 14.58 -10.11
CA TYR A 243 3.54 15.55 -9.23
C TYR A 243 2.75 16.59 -10.04
N SER A 244 3.36 17.17 -11.08
CA SER A 244 2.74 18.21 -11.92
C SER A 244 1.51 17.69 -12.65
N LYS A 245 1.54 16.45 -13.14
CA LYS A 245 0.39 15.79 -13.77
C LYS A 245 -0.79 15.68 -12.79
N TRP A 246 -0.53 15.22 -11.56
CA TRP A 246 -1.56 15.06 -10.53
C TRP A 246 -2.08 16.39 -9.99
N LEU A 247 -1.22 17.40 -9.86
CA LEU A 247 -1.62 18.76 -9.49
C LEU A 247 -2.52 19.36 -10.57
N THR A 248 -2.17 19.18 -11.85
CA THR A 248 -3.01 19.61 -12.99
C THR A 248 -4.36 18.90 -12.97
N PHE A 249 -4.37 17.58 -12.75
CA PHE A 249 -5.61 16.81 -12.61
C PHE A 249 -6.49 17.34 -11.46
N GLY A 250 -5.92 17.54 -10.27
CA GLY A 250 -6.65 18.09 -9.12
C GLY A 250 -7.22 19.48 -9.40
N LEU A 251 -6.40 20.40 -9.92
CA LEU A 251 -6.84 21.77 -10.24
C LEU A 251 -7.89 21.82 -11.34
N SER A 252 -7.85 20.88 -12.31
CA SER A 252 -8.84 20.81 -13.40
C SER A 252 -10.26 20.58 -12.90
N LYS A 253 -10.43 19.94 -11.74
CA LYS A 253 -11.75 19.75 -11.10
C LYS A 253 -12.36 21.07 -10.61
N TRP A 254 -11.52 22.09 -10.37
CA TRP A 254 -11.93 23.39 -9.84
C TRP A 254 -12.05 24.48 -10.92
N ILE A 255 -11.58 24.22 -12.15
CA ILE A 255 -11.48 25.22 -13.20
C ILE A 255 -12.53 24.96 -14.28
N GLY A 256 -13.32 25.98 -14.60
CA GLY A 256 -14.31 25.93 -15.67
C GLY A 256 -13.67 25.89 -17.06
N GLN A 257 -14.26 25.10 -17.96
CA GLN A 257 -13.92 25.11 -19.40
C GLN A 257 -14.14 26.51 -20.00
N PRO A 258 -13.34 26.95 -20.99
CA PRO A 258 -12.28 26.22 -21.70
C PRO A 258 -10.87 26.37 -21.09
N LYS A 259 -10.76 26.88 -19.86
CA LYS A 259 -9.45 27.17 -19.24
C LYS A 259 -8.79 25.89 -18.76
N LYS A 260 -7.47 25.80 -18.93
CA LYS A 260 -6.63 24.71 -18.40
C LYS A 260 -5.44 25.27 -17.62
N VAL A 261 -4.91 24.48 -16.70
CA VAL A 261 -3.65 24.77 -16.01
C VAL A 261 -2.53 24.08 -16.77
N SER A 262 -1.48 24.83 -17.08
CA SER A 262 -0.18 24.27 -17.48
C SER A 262 0.81 24.44 -16.34
N ILE A 263 1.63 23.43 -16.10
CA ILE A 263 2.64 23.41 -15.05
C ILE A 263 3.98 23.08 -15.69
N ALA A 264 4.95 23.98 -15.53
CA ALA A 264 6.30 23.83 -16.05
C ALA A 264 7.34 23.87 -14.93
N LEU A 265 8.48 23.21 -15.13
CA LEU A 265 9.63 23.32 -14.24
C LEU A 265 10.43 24.56 -14.63
N GLU A 266 10.51 25.53 -13.72
CA GLU A 266 11.30 26.75 -13.94
C GLU A 266 12.75 26.58 -13.49
N GLY A 267 13.00 25.69 -12.55
CA GLY A 267 14.36 25.40 -12.09
C GLY A 267 14.42 24.59 -10.80
N TYR A 268 15.59 24.03 -10.52
CA TYR A 268 15.89 23.34 -9.26
C TYR A 268 17.34 23.55 -8.82
N SER A 269 17.59 23.36 -7.53
CA SER A 269 18.91 23.37 -6.89
C SER A 269 19.21 22.03 -6.21
N SER A 270 20.23 22.01 -5.35
CA SER A 270 20.47 20.90 -4.41
C SER A 270 19.28 20.67 -3.47
N ASP A 271 18.60 21.76 -3.08
CA ASP A 271 17.68 21.76 -1.95
C ASP A 271 16.24 22.07 -2.34
N LEU A 272 16.01 22.81 -3.42
CA LEU A 272 14.70 23.33 -3.82
C LEU A 272 14.38 23.02 -5.28
N VAL A 273 13.10 23.02 -5.62
CA VAL A 273 12.56 22.91 -6.97
C VAL A 273 11.40 23.89 -7.10
N ILE A 274 11.31 24.53 -8.26
CA ILE A 274 10.34 25.58 -8.56
C ILE A 274 9.49 25.15 -9.74
N LEU A 275 8.20 25.03 -9.51
CA LEU A 275 7.21 24.87 -10.57
C LEU A 275 6.47 26.19 -10.80
N LYS A 276 6.10 26.46 -12.04
CA LYS A 276 5.22 27.56 -12.41
C LYS A 276 3.94 27.00 -13.01
N ALA A 277 2.83 27.36 -12.40
CA ALA A 277 1.49 27.06 -12.88
C ALA A 277 0.88 28.31 -13.52
N GLN A 278 0.35 28.17 -14.73
CA GLN A 278 -0.30 29.24 -15.48
C GLN A 278 -1.65 28.77 -16.03
N LEU A 279 -2.62 29.68 -16.05
CA LEU A 279 -3.88 29.45 -16.75
C LEU A 279 -3.69 29.73 -18.24
N LEU A 280 -3.99 28.73 -19.06
CA LEU A 280 -4.00 28.84 -20.52
C LEU A 280 -5.44 28.79 -21.04
N ASN A 281 -5.71 29.62 -22.04
CA ASN A 281 -6.92 29.53 -22.86
C ASN A 281 -6.60 28.66 -24.10
N THR A 282 -6.33 27.37 -23.91
CA THR A 282 -5.94 26.46 -25.01
C THR A 282 -6.61 25.08 -24.88
N ASN A 283 -6.82 24.43 -26.02
CA ASN A 283 -7.29 23.03 -26.07
C ASN A 283 -6.14 22.01 -25.98
N GLU A 284 -4.89 22.43 -26.14
CA GLU A 284 -3.71 21.56 -26.16
C GLU A 284 -3.40 20.94 -24.78
N PRO A 285 -2.80 19.74 -24.74
CA PRO A 285 -2.42 19.09 -23.49
C PRO A 285 -1.27 19.86 -22.80
N ALA A 286 -1.32 19.93 -21.47
CA ALA A 286 -0.27 20.53 -20.66
C ALA A 286 1.08 19.82 -20.93
N SER A 287 2.09 20.59 -21.32
CA SER A 287 3.44 20.10 -21.57
C SER A 287 4.36 20.54 -20.43
N PHE A 288 5.12 19.59 -19.90
CA PHE A 288 6.27 19.89 -19.07
C PHE A 288 7.39 20.41 -19.98
N SER A 289 7.75 21.69 -19.85
CA SER A 289 8.97 22.23 -20.45
C SER A 289 10.08 22.24 -19.40
N ASN A 290 11.25 21.71 -19.77
CA ASN A 290 12.48 21.82 -19.00
C ASN A 290 13.30 22.96 -19.62
N GLU A 291 12.94 24.20 -19.34
CA GLU A 291 13.79 25.32 -19.75
C GLU A 291 14.99 25.38 -18.82
N ASN A 292 16.12 24.89 -19.32
CA ASN A 292 17.35 24.69 -18.57
C ASN A 292 18.10 26.01 -18.24
N ASN A 293 17.40 27.13 -18.06
CA ASN A 293 18.02 28.45 -17.90
C ASN A 293 17.46 29.26 -16.71
N LYS A 294 18.40 29.56 -15.79
CA LYS A 294 18.39 30.63 -14.78
C LYS A 294 17.42 30.52 -13.61
N LEU A 295 17.72 29.53 -12.76
CA LEU A 295 17.29 29.47 -11.35
C LEU A 295 17.47 30.80 -10.58
N THR A 296 18.44 31.64 -10.97
CA THR A 296 18.77 32.90 -10.27
C THR A 296 17.72 34.00 -10.40
N ASP A 297 17.05 34.11 -11.55
CA ASP A 297 16.14 35.24 -11.82
C ASP A 297 14.73 34.98 -11.26
N ALA A 298 14.30 33.71 -11.22
CA ALA A 298 13.04 33.31 -10.61
C ALA A 298 13.13 33.32 -9.07
N LEU A 299 14.23 32.81 -8.51
CA LEU A 299 14.45 32.84 -7.06
C LEU A 299 14.53 34.27 -6.54
N SER A 300 15.29 35.17 -7.18
CA SER A 300 15.40 36.57 -6.73
C SER A 300 14.04 37.26 -6.65
N LYS A 301 13.17 37.09 -7.65
CA LYS A 301 11.77 37.59 -7.61
C LYS A 301 10.95 37.01 -6.46
N VAL A 302 11.11 35.71 -6.17
CA VAL A 302 10.44 35.04 -5.04
C VAL A 302 10.97 35.55 -3.70
N TRP A 303 12.28 35.71 -3.55
CA TRP A 303 12.91 36.20 -2.33
C TRP A 303 12.58 37.68 -2.07
N GLU A 304 12.48 38.50 -3.11
CA GLU A 304 12.09 39.92 -3.00
C GLU A 304 10.62 40.10 -2.57
N THR A 305 9.76 39.11 -2.85
CA THR A 305 8.33 39.14 -2.47
C THR A 305 8.04 38.54 -1.10
N LEU A 306 9.01 37.88 -0.46
CA LEU A 306 8.86 37.39 0.92
C LEU A 306 8.93 38.56 1.92
N PRO A 307 8.09 38.57 2.98
CA PRO A 307 8.16 39.59 4.02
C PRO A 307 9.56 39.64 4.65
N LYS A 308 10.17 40.83 4.72
CA LYS A 308 11.53 41.02 5.25
C LYS A 308 11.66 40.73 6.76
N ASP A 309 10.55 40.60 7.48
CA ASP A 309 10.49 40.46 8.95
C ASP A 309 10.31 39.01 9.44
N VAL A 310 10.63 38.01 8.62
CA VAL A 310 10.60 36.64 9.14
C VAL A 310 11.86 36.41 9.98
N SER A 311 11.67 36.38 11.30
CA SER A 311 12.73 36.38 12.31
C SER A 311 13.87 35.39 12.03
N ARG A 312 15.11 35.77 12.36
CA ARG A 312 16.38 35.03 12.13
C ARG A 312 16.42 33.59 12.68
N ASN A 313 15.42 33.16 13.46
CA ASN A 313 15.30 31.79 13.99
C ASN A 313 14.23 30.95 13.28
N PHE A 314 13.60 31.44 12.21
CA PHE A 314 12.72 30.64 11.38
C PHE A 314 13.52 29.84 10.35
N GLN A 315 13.60 28.52 10.51
CA GLN A 315 13.71 27.62 9.36
C GLN A 315 12.43 27.74 8.53
N LEU A 316 12.48 28.62 7.54
CA LEU A 316 11.34 29.03 6.73
C LEU A 316 10.98 27.99 5.66
N ILE A 317 10.03 27.15 6.05
CA ILE A 317 8.83 26.70 5.33
C ILE A 317 9.03 25.95 3.99
N PRO A 318 8.82 24.61 3.97
CA PRO A 318 9.08 23.75 2.81
C PRO A 318 8.00 23.77 1.71
N ASP A 319 7.11 24.76 1.69
CA ASP A 319 6.03 24.80 0.68
C ASP A 319 5.54 26.24 0.46
N ILE A 320 6.23 26.97 -0.42
CA ILE A 320 5.90 28.36 -0.73
C ILE A 320 5.07 28.39 -2.02
N LYS A 321 3.91 29.04 -1.97
CA LYS A 321 2.99 29.24 -3.10
C LYS A 321 2.76 30.74 -3.28
N ILE A 322 3.36 31.34 -4.31
CA ILE A 322 3.32 32.79 -4.53
C ILE A 322 2.75 33.10 -5.91
N PHE A 323 1.79 34.02 -5.97
CA PHE A 323 1.33 34.59 -7.23
C PHE A 323 2.24 35.76 -7.62
N VAL A 324 2.88 35.65 -8.78
CA VAL A 324 3.63 36.75 -9.40
C VAL A 324 2.98 37.01 -10.76
N ASN A 325 2.36 38.18 -10.91
CA ASN A 325 1.49 38.50 -12.04
C ASN A 325 0.39 37.43 -12.19
N ASP A 326 0.22 36.87 -13.40
CA ASP A 326 -0.79 35.85 -13.72
C ASP A 326 -0.27 34.40 -13.57
N ALA A 327 0.85 34.21 -12.85
CA ALA A 327 1.45 32.89 -12.65
C ALA A 327 1.60 32.55 -11.17
N LEU A 328 1.31 31.29 -10.82
CA LEU A 328 1.55 30.73 -9.50
C LEU A 328 2.89 30.01 -9.49
N TYR A 329 3.80 30.42 -8.62
CA TYR A 329 5.08 29.76 -8.36
C TYR A 329 4.96 28.87 -7.12
N ILE A 330 5.33 27.60 -7.26
CA ILE A 330 5.32 26.59 -6.19
C ILE A 330 6.77 26.18 -5.93
N VAL A 331 7.25 26.44 -4.72
CA VAL A 331 8.63 26.13 -4.28
C VAL A 331 8.58 25.08 -3.19
N LYS A 332 9.19 23.93 -3.46
CA LYS A 332 9.22 22.77 -2.55
C LYS A 332 10.63 22.21 -2.40
N PRO A 333 11.03 21.67 -1.23
CA PRO A 333 12.29 21.00 -1.07
C PRO A 333 12.39 19.77 -1.93
N ARG A 334 13.61 19.45 -2.35
CA ARG A 334 13.93 18.32 -3.23
C ARG A 334 13.86 16.94 -2.54
N LYS A 335 12.97 16.76 -1.55
CA LYS A 335 12.80 15.52 -0.79
C LYS A 335 11.47 14.86 -1.12
N ARG A 336 11.48 13.55 -1.37
CA ARG A 336 10.33 12.79 -1.91
C ARG A 336 9.02 13.01 -1.17
N ARG A 337 9.05 13.18 0.15
CA ARG A 337 7.85 13.50 0.96
C ARG A 337 7.03 14.71 0.51
N PHE A 338 7.62 15.64 -0.25
CA PHE A 338 6.92 16.83 -0.76
C PHE A 338 6.38 16.66 -2.18
N TRP A 339 6.72 15.56 -2.85
CA TRP A 339 6.46 15.32 -4.27
C TRP A 339 5.61 14.07 -4.51
N LEU A 340 4.92 13.60 -3.48
CA LEU A 340 3.96 12.51 -3.62
C LEU A 340 2.76 12.99 -4.44
N THR A 341 2.10 12.07 -5.14
CA THR A 341 0.92 12.42 -5.94
C THR A 341 -0.27 12.77 -5.05
N THR A 342 -0.33 12.21 -3.83
CA THR A 342 -1.27 12.64 -2.79
C THR A 342 -0.97 14.04 -2.28
N SER A 343 0.31 14.45 -2.18
CA SER A 343 0.67 15.84 -1.89
C SER A 343 0.17 16.77 -2.99
N ALA A 344 0.33 16.38 -4.27
CA ALA A 344 -0.17 17.16 -5.41
C ALA A 344 -1.68 17.39 -5.36
N LEU A 345 -2.46 16.37 -4.98
CA LEU A 345 -3.91 16.47 -4.80
C LEU A 345 -4.27 17.42 -3.63
N ALA A 346 -3.61 17.26 -2.48
CA ALA A 346 -3.81 18.16 -1.33
C ALA A 346 -3.43 19.62 -1.65
N ASP A 347 -2.38 19.81 -2.44
CA ASP A 347 -1.95 21.12 -2.90
C ASP A 347 -2.96 21.75 -3.85
N ALA A 348 -3.55 20.96 -4.75
CA ALA A 348 -4.61 21.42 -5.64
C ALA A 348 -5.81 21.98 -4.85
N ASP A 349 -6.28 21.24 -3.85
CA ASP A 349 -7.40 21.66 -3.00
C ASP A 349 -7.06 22.91 -2.18
N SER A 350 -5.85 22.97 -1.62
CA SER A 350 -5.35 24.14 -0.90
C SER A 350 -5.28 25.40 -1.79
N ILE A 351 -4.78 25.25 -3.02
CA ILE A 351 -4.70 26.35 -4.00
C ILE A 351 -6.10 26.80 -4.40
N ALA A 352 -6.99 25.87 -4.72
CA ALA A 352 -8.37 26.17 -5.12
C ALA A 352 -9.12 26.91 -4.00
N SER A 353 -9.01 26.43 -2.76
CA SER A 353 -9.60 27.08 -1.58
C SER A 353 -9.09 28.51 -1.39
N THR A 354 -7.78 28.72 -1.52
CA THR A 354 -7.16 30.05 -1.40
C THR A 354 -7.66 31.01 -2.48
N LEU A 355 -7.79 30.53 -3.72
CA LEU A 355 -8.31 31.32 -4.84
C LEU A 355 -9.80 31.66 -4.66
N TYR A 356 -10.59 30.73 -4.12
CA TYR A 356 -12.01 30.96 -3.86
C TYR A 356 -12.21 32.03 -2.78
N LEU A 357 -11.46 31.97 -1.68
CA LEU A 357 -11.53 32.96 -0.60
C LEU A 357 -11.17 34.38 -1.06
N LYS A 358 -10.18 34.52 -1.95
CA LYS A 358 -9.83 35.83 -2.52
C LYS A 358 -10.95 36.46 -3.34
N LYS A 359 -11.72 35.65 -4.08
CA LYS A 359 -12.88 36.14 -4.85
C LYS A 359 -14.08 36.58 -4.00
N GLY A 360 -14.18 36.14 -2.75
CA GLY A 360 -15.25 36.55 -1.84
C GLY A 360 -15.00 37.87 -1.12
N HIS A 361 -13.79 38.42 -1.25
CA HIS A 361 -13.36 39.68 -0.64
C HIS A 361 -13.19 40.83 -1.66
N GLU A 362 -13.45 40.56 -2.94
CA GLU A 362 -13.68 41.55 -4.00
C GLU A 362 -15.18 41.66 -4.27
#